data_AF-A0AAE2BLB7-F1
#
_entry.id   AF-A0AAE2BLB7-F1
#
_cell.length_a   1.000
_cell.length_b   1.000
_cell.length_c   1.000
_cell.angle_alpha   90.00
_cell.angle_beta   90.00
_cell.angle_gamma   90.00
#
_symmetry.space_group_name_H-M   'P 1'
#
loop_
_entity.id
_entity.type
_entity.pdbx_description
1 polymer ?
#
loop_
_entity_poly.entity_id
_entity_poly.type
_entity_poly.pdbx_seq_one_letter_code
_entity_poly.pdbx_strand_id
1 'polypeptide(L)'
;MIPVDQLKEFIEGTIISKIKGSSKSSLTYSKPYTPRIDNLKMPMDYQPPKFQKFDSKGNPEQHMAHFIETCNNEGTSRDHLVKQFVRSLKDNAF
;
A
#
# COMPACT_ATOMS: atom_id res chain seq x y z
N MET A 1 6.31 -46.13 -24.12
CA MET A 1 7.20 -45.35 -23.22
C MET A 1 7.08 -43.91 -23.62
N ILE A 2 6.85 -43.00 -22.68
CA ILE A 2 6.89 -41.56 -22.97
C ILE A 2 8.37 -41.16 -23.02
N PRO A 3 8.85 -40.57 -24.14
CA PRO A 3 10.20 -40.04 -24.23
C PRO A 3 10.42 -38.97 -23.15
N VAL A 4 11.57 -39.00 -22.50
CA VAL A 4 11.92 -38.08 -21.40
C VAL A 4 11.83 -36.61 -21.85
N ASP A 5 12.18 -36.33 -23.11
CA ASP A 5 12.14 -34.99 -23.66
C ASP A 5 10.70 -34.42 -23.75
N GLN A 6 9.73 -35.25 -24.13
CA GLN A 6 8.32 -34.84 -24.16
C GLN A 6 7.76 -34.56 -22.76
N LEU A 7 8.20 -35.33 -21.77
CA LEU A 7 7.83 -35.10 -20.38
C LEU A 7 8.41 -33.78 -19.86
N LYS A 8 9.66 -33.47 -20.24
CA LYS A 8 10.33 -32.23 -19.86
C LYS A 8 9.63 -31.00 -20.45
N GLU A 9 9.32 -31.01 -21.74
CA GLU A 9 8.59 -29.91 -22.39
C GLU A 9 7.20 -29.70 -21.78
N PHE A 10 6.49 -30.78 -21.46
CA PHE A 10 5.18 -30.70 -20.83
C PHE A 10 5.25 -30.06 -19.43
N ILE A 11 6.25 -30.43 -18.63
CA ILE A 11 6.46 -29.85 -17.29
C ILE A 11 6.83 -28.36 -17.41
N GLU A 12 7.75 -28.02 -18.30
CA GLU A 12 8.17 -26.62 -18.52
C GLU A 12 7.00 -25.76 -19.00
N GLY A 13 6.22 -26.22 -19.98
CA GLY A 13 5.03 -25.52 -20.47
C GLY A 13 3.94 -25.38 -19.40
N THR A 14 3.75 -26.38 -18.56
CA THR A 14 2.80 -26.34 -17.43
C THR A 14 3.24 -25.33 -16.37
N ILE A 15 4.53 -25.26 -16.05
CA ILE A 15 5.07 -24.29 -15.08
C ILE A 15 4.95 -22.87 -15.64
N ILE A 16 5.37 -22.63 -16.88
CA ILE A 16 5.30 -21.31 -17.52
C ILE A 16 3.85 -20.83 -17.64
N SER A 17 2.93 -21.71 -18.03
CA SER A 17 1.50 -21.37 -18.11
C SER A 17 0.88 -21.11 -16.73
N LYS A 18 1.31 -21.82 -15.68
CA LYS A 18 0.89 -21.52 -14.30
C LYS A 18 1.48 -20.20 -13.81
N ILE A 19 2.72 -19.85 -14.14
CA ILE A 19 3.33 -18.56 -13.75
C ILE A 19 2.72 -17.39 -14.54
N LYS A 20 2.40 -17.57 -15.82
CA LYS A 20 1.83 -16.52 -16.69
C LYS A 20 0.30 -16.40 -16.55
N GLY A 21 -0.38 -17.51 -16.31
CA GLY A 21 -1.84 -17.63 -16.14
C GLY A 21 -2.30 -17.46 -14.69
N SER A 22 -1.46 -17.77 -13.70
CA SER A 22 -1.49 -17.09 -12.41
C SER A 22 -0.90 -15.70 -12.63
N SER A 23 -1.63 -14.89 -13.40
CA SER A 23 -1.54 -13.43 -13.37
C SER A 23 -1.12 -13.06 -11.97
N LYS A 24 0.11 -12.58 -11.82
CA LYS A 24 0.73 -12.14 -10.58
C LYS A 24 -0.38 -11.98 -9.54
N SER A 25 -0.54 -12.95 -8.64
CA SER A 25 -0.94 -12.54 -7.32
C SER A 25 0.29 -11.76 -6.85
N SER A 26 0.41 -10.52 -7.35
CA SER A 26 0.65 -9.46 -6.42
C SER A 26 -0.33 -9.83 -5.33
N LEU A 27 0.21 -10.22 -4.19
CA LEU A 27 -0.29 -9.69 -2.95
C LEU A 27 -0.42 -8.19 -3.25
N THR A 28 -1.48 -7.78 -3.96
CA THR A 28 -1.75 -6.40 -4.28
C THR A 28 -2.14 -5.96 -2.92
N TYR A 29 -1.15 -5.46 -2.19
CA TYR A 29 -1.35 -4.77 -0.95
C TYR A 29 -2.46 -3.79 -1.27
N SER A 30 -3.66 -4.20 -0.88
CA SER A 30 -4.87 -3.47 -1.18
C SER A 30 -4.90 -2.52 -0.02
N LYS A 31 -4.79 -1.24 -0.35
CA LYS A 31 -4.86 -0.16 0.64
C LYS A 31 -5.91 -0.54 1.70
N PRO A 32 -5.60 -0.48 3.00
CA PRO A 32 -6.47 -0.97 4.06
C PRO A 32 -7.72 -0.09 4.27
N TYR A 33 -8.04 0.75 3.29
CA TYR A 33 -9.11 1.73 3.28
C TYR A 33 -9.75 1.79 1.90
N THR A 34 -10.98 2.28 1.86
CA THR A 34 -11.76 2.32 0.62
C THR A 34 -11.24 3.39 -0.36
N PRO A 35 -11.49 3.24 -1.68
CA PRO A 35 -11.13 4.26 -2.68
C PRO A 35 -11.73 5.65 -2.43
N ARG A 36 -12.75 5.76 -1.56
CA ARG A 36 -13.32 7.04 -1.14
C ARG A 36 -12.27 7.95 -0.50
N ILE A 37 -11.31 7.38 0.24
CA ILE A 37 -10.23 8.16 0.88
C ILE A 37 -9.30 8.78 -0.15
N ASP A 38 -8.96 8.06 -1.23
CA ASP A 38 -8.12 8.59 -2.31
C ASP A 38 -8.82 9.75 -3.03
N ASN A 39 -10.14 9.68 -3.20
CA ASN A 39 -10.96 10.71 -3.87
C ASN A 39 -11.41 11.87 -2.96
N LEU A 40 -11.30 11.73 -1.63
CA LEU A 40 -11.74 12.75 -0.67
C LEU A 40 -10.99 14.08 -0.86
N LYS A 41 -11.69 15.21 -1.01
CA LYS A 41 -11.01 16.52 -1.09
C LYS A 41 -10.52 16.96 0.29
N MET A 42 -9.31 17.48 0.36
CA MET A 42 -8.84 18.15 1.58
C MET A 42 -9.57 19.49 1.76
N PRO A 43 -9.76 19.95 3.00
CA PRO A 43 -10.26 21.29 3.30
C PRO A 43 -9.42 22.38 2.62
N MET A 44 -10.02 23.54 2.37
CA MET A 44 -9.37 24.64 1.64
C MET A 44 -8.17 25.22 2.41
N ASP A 45 -8.24 25.20 3.73
CA ASP A 45 -7.25 25.67 4.69
C ASP A 45 -6.28 24.58 5.15
N TYR A 46 -6.31 23.40 4.51
CA TYR A 46 -5.44 22.28 4.86
C TYR A 46 -3.95 22.65 4.73
N GLN A 47 -3.25 22.56 5.85
CA GLN A 47 -1.80 22.61 5.91
C GLN A 47 -1.25 21.18 6.02
N PRO A 48 -0.35 20.76 5.12
CA PRO A 48 0.35 19.49 5.28
C PRO A 48 1.07 19.41 6.63
N PRO A 49 1.09 18.24 7.28
CA PRO A 49 1.79 18.09 8.56
C PRO A 49 3.25 18.47 8.43
N LYS A 50 3.77 19.23 9.39
CA LYS A 50 5.13 19.79 9.38
C LYS A 50 6.14 18.80 9.99
N PHE A 51 6.14 17.57 9.53
CA PHE A 51 7.12 16.56 9.93
C PHE A 51 7.54 15.68 8.76
N GLN A 52 8.67 14.98 8.94
CA GLN A 52 9.24 14.13 7.92
C GLN A 52 8.29 12.96 7.61
N LYS A 53 8.08 12.69 6.32
CA LYS A 53 7.30 11.53 5.89
C LYS A 53 8.00 10.23 6.25
N PHE A 54 7.23 9.25 6.69
CA PHE A 54 7.74 7.93 7.04
C PHE A 54 8.10 7.13 5.79
N ASP A 55 9.33 6.65 5.73
CA ASP A 55 9.91 5.96 4.57
C ASP A 55 10.12 4.46 4.79
N SER A 56 9.43 3.87 5.78
CA SER A 56 9.55 2.47 6.22
C SER A 56 10.88 2.07 6.87
N LYS A 57 11.84 2.97 7.01
CA LYS A 57 13.16 2.67 7.63
C LYS A 57 13.33 3.21 9.04
N GLY A 58 12.42 4.06 9.51
CA GLY A 58 12.40 4.61 10.87
C GLY A 58 11.54 3.80 11.84
N ASN A 59 11.32 4.35 13.04
CA ASN A 59 10.41 3.76 14.03
C ASN A 59 8.93 4.09 13.70
N PRO A 60 8.09 3.09 13.38
CA PRO A 60 6.68 3.31 13.08
C PRO A 60 5.87 3.85 14.27
N GLU A 61 6.21 3.47 15.51
CA GLU A 61 5.52 3.91 16.72
C GLU A 61 5.74 5.40 16.97
N GLN A 62 6.97 5.88 16.78
CA GLN A 62 7.28 7.30 16.89
C GLN A 62 6.58 8.11 15.80
N HIS A 63 6.55 7.61 14.56
CA HIS A 63 5.78 8.24 13.48
C HIS A 63 4.29 8.32 13.83
N MET A 64 3.71 7.24 14.34
CA MET A 64 2.30 7.21 14.73
C MET A 64 2.01 8.18 15.88
N ALA A 65 2.84 8.19 16.93
CA ALA A 65 2.70 9.11 18.04
C ALA A 65 2.74 10.58 17.57
N HIS A 66 3.74 10.91 16.74
CA HIS A 66 3.90 12.28 16.24
C HIS A 66 2.80 12.67 15.24
N PHE A 67 2.32 11.73 14.43
CA PHE A 67 1.15 11.92 13.57
C PHE A 67 -0.10 12.25 14.39
N ILE A 68 -0.38 11.48 15.45
CA ILE A 68 -1.55 11.71 16.32
C ILE A 68 -1.45 13.07 17.01
N GLU A 69 -0.28 13.43 17.53
CA GLU A 69 -0.03 14.72 18.19
C GLU A 69 -0.24 15.91 17.24
N THR A 70 0.19 15.80 15.98
CA THR A 70 0.17 16.92 15.03
C THR A 70 -1.15 17.04 14.25
N CYS A 71 -1.80 15.92 13.94
CA CYS A 71 -2.93 15.88 13.00
C CYS A 71 -4.30 15.77 13.67
N ASN A 72 -4.37 15.30 14.93
CA ASN A 72 -5.63 15.05 15.62
C ASN A 72 -6.23 16.33 16.23
N ASN A 73 -6.68 17.23 15.36
CA ASN A 73 -7.33 18.48 15.77
C ASN A 73 -8.85 18.31 15.92
N GLU A 74 -9.45 19.07 16.85
CA GLU A 74 -10.90 19.10 17.05
C GLU A 74 -11.64 19.44 15.75
N GLY A 75 -12.61 18.60 15.36
CA GLY A 75 -13.40 18.79 14.15
C GLY A 75 -12.87 18.10 12.89
N THR A 76 -11.70 17.45 12.93
CA THR A 76 -11.21 16.68 11.77
C THR A 76 -11.99 15.36 11.62
N SER A 77 -12.62 15.15 10.46
CA SER A 77 -13.30 13.89 10.17
C SER A 77 -12.30 12.73 10.11
N ARG A 78 -12.73 11.54 10.56
CA ARG A 78 -11.93 10.30 10.49
C ARG A 78 -11.41 10.01 9.09
N ASP A 79 -12.23 10.24 8.06
CA ASP A 79 -11.82 10.02 6.66
C ASP A 79 -10.69 10.97 6.25
N HIS A 80 -10.72 12.22 6.73
CA HIS A 80 -9.64 13.20 6.51
C HIS A 80 -8.37 12.80 7.25
N LEU A 81 -8.47 12.30 8.49
CA LEU A 81 -7.31 11.77 9.23
C LEU A 81 -6.66 10.60 8.50
N VAL A 82 -7.44 9.65 7.98
CA VAL A 82 -6.89 8.55 7.18
C VAL A 82 -6.18 9.11 5.95
N LYS A 83 -6.80 10.04 5.22
CA LYS A 83 -6.17 10.66 4.04
C LYS A 83 -4.87 11.40 4.38
N GLN A 84 -4.81 12.08 5.52
CA GLN A 84 -3.59 12.75 5.99
C GLN A 84 -2.52 11.73 6.35
N PHE A 85 -2.88 10.63 7.01
CA PHE A 85 -1.96 9.54 7.33
C PHE A 85 -1.30 9.00 6.07
N VAL A 86 -2.08 8.68 5.02
CA VAL A 86 -1.54 8.24 3.72
C VAL A 86 -0.53 9.24 3.16
N ARG A 87 -0.79 10.54 3.27
CA ARG A 87 0.10 11.60 2.77
C ARG A 87 1.38 11.76 3.60
N SER A 88 1.37 11.28 4.84
CA SER A 88 2.53 11.24 5.74
C SER A 88 3.48 10.07 5.45
N LEU A 89 3.07 9.13 4.59
CA LEU A 89 3.90 8.00 4.15
C LEU A 89 4.65 8.36 2.86
N LYS A 90 5.79 7.69 2.65
CA LYS A 90 6.58 7.76 1.42
C LYS A 90 6.52 6.41 0.70
N ASP A 91 6.29 6.47 -0.61
CA ASP A 91 6.31 5.30 -1.51
C ASP A 91 5.48 4.12 -0.96
N ASN A 92 6.13 2.97 -0.72
CA ASN A 92 5.51 1.72 -0.27
C ASN A 92 5.51 1.56 1.26
N ALA A 93 5.62 2.65 2.04
CA ALA A 93 5.71 2.60 3.51
C ALA A 93 4.40 2.26 4.24
N PHE A 94 3.60 1.41 3.63
CA PHE A 94 2.26 1.01 4.05
C PHE A 94 2.25 -0.35 4.76
#